data_AF-A0A661CEA5-F1
#
_entry.id   AF-A0A661CEA5-F1
#
_cell.length_a   1.000
_cell.length_b   1.000
_cell.length_c   1.000
_cell.angle_alpha   90.00
_cell.angle_beta   90.00
_cell.angle_gamma   90.00
#
_symmetry.space_group_name_H-M   'P 1'
#
loop_
_entity.id
_entity.type
_entity.pdbx_description
1 polymer ?
#
loop_
_entity_poly.entity_id
_entity_poly.type
_entity_poly.pdbx_seq_one_letter_code
_entity_poly.pdbx_strand_id
1 'polypeptide(L)'
;MFAMDADGLGKRLMERIGQCVMTCPTTACFNGLESDATAIVGGQLRYFGDGHQSSKVLGEQRLWRIPVMDGEFVVDERFGIQDAVGGGNILILGKDQKITLRAATAATKAMREIDDIILPFPNGVVRSGSKVGSKYKALIASSNDAYCPTLRAVTSESLVPEGVNCVLEIVIDGLNEEAVADAMRVGLHAAAKPGIKQLSAGNYGGDLGQYHLHLHKILEASQDS
;
A
#
# COMPACT_ATOMS: atom_id res chain seq x y z
N MET A 1 -1.58 1.92 -7.90
CA MET A 1 -1.98 0.50 -7.72
C MET A 1 -0.71 -0.33 -7.83
N PHE A 2 -0.56 -1.38 -7.02
CA PHE A 2 0.67 -2.17 -6.96
C PHE A 2 0.35 -3.65 -7.23
N ALA A 3 1.28 -4.35 -7.89
CA ALA A 3 1.21 -5.78 -8.17
C ALA A 3 2.63 -6.35 -8.31
N MET A 4 2.76 -7.68 -8.35
CA MET A 4 4.07 -8.36 -8.42
C MET A 4 4.75 -8.23 -9.79
N ASP A 5 3.98 -8.00 -10.85
CA ASP A 5 4.48 -7.90 -12.22
C ASP A 5 3.57 -6.98 -13.09
N ALA A 6 4.12 -6.50 -14.20
CA ALA A 6 3.46 -5.54 -15.08
C ALA A 6 2.19 -6.11 -15.76
N ASP A 7 2.20 -7.39 -16.13
CA ASP A 7 1.06 -8.05 -16.78
C ASP A 7 -0.13 -8.19 -15.81
N GLY A 8 0.15 -8.62 -14.57
CA GLY A 8 -0.78 -8.69 -13.47
C GLY A 8 -1.34 -7.32 -13.13
N LEU A 9 -0.48 -6.28 -13.08
CA LEU A 9 -0.90 -4.90 -12.87
C LEU A 9 -1.86 -4.43 -13.97
N GLY A 10 -1.53 -4.67 -15.25
CA GLY A 10 -2.38 -4.33 -16.39
C GLY A 10 -3.77 -4.97 -16.31
N LYS A 11 -3.84 -6.27 -15.96
CA LYS A 11 -5.11 -6.97 -15.74
C LYS A 11 -5.93 -6.35 -14.60
N ARG A 12 -5.29 -6.03 -13.47
CA ARG A 12 -5.97 -5.42 -12.31
C ARG A 12 -6.44 -3.98 -12.60
N LEU A 13 -5.67 -3.20 -13.36
CA LEU A 13 -6.08 -1.88 -13.84
C LEU A 13 -7.32 -1.98 -14.72
N MET A 14 -7.31 -2.89 -15.71
CA MET A 14 -8.47 -3.15 -16.58
C MET A 14 -9.74 -3.49 -15.80
N GLU A 15 -9.65 -4.44 -14.88
CA GLU A 15 -10.79 -4.87 -14.07
C GLU A 15 -11.32 -3.72 -13.19
N ARG A 16 -10.44 -3.02 -12.48
CA ARG A 16 -10.85 -1.98 -11.52
C ARG A 16 -11.34 -0.71 -12.22
N ILE A 17 -10.68 -0.27 -13.28
CA ILE A 17 -11.13 0.90 -14.05
C ILE A 17 -12.44 0.56 -14.76
N GLY A 18 -12.55 -0.61 -15.40
CA GLY A 18 -13.76 -1.00 -16.12
C GLY A 18 -14.97 -1.27 -15.22
N GLN A 19 -14.79 -1.89 -14.05
CA GLN A 19 -15.91 -2.31 -13.20
C GLN A 19 -16.21 -1.37 -12.04
N CYS A 20 -15.29 -0.45 -11.70
CA CYS A 20 -15.49 0.47 -10.57
C CYS A 20 -15.41 1.95 -10.96
N VAL A 21 -14.57 2.32 -11.93
CA VAL A 21 -14.44 3.73 -12.35
C VAL A 21 -15.45 4.02 -13.45
N MET A 22 -15.39 3.33 -14.60
CA MET A 22 -16.29 3.53 -15.74
C MET A 22 -17.78 3.42 -15.37
N THR A 23 -18.11 2.60 -14.38
CA THR A 23 -19.49 2.41 -13.88
C THR A 23 -19.91 3.44 -12.83
N CYS A 24 -18.98 4.24 -12.31
CA CYS A 24 -19.25 5.30 -11.34
C CYS A 24 -19.67 6.59 -12.10
N PRO A 25 -20.83 7.18 -11.77
CA PRO A 25 -21.33 8.37 -12.46
C PRO A 25 -20.32 9.52 -12.50
N THR A 26 -20.32 10.29 -13.59
CA THR A 26 -19.51 11.52 -13.79
C THR A 26 -18.00 11.34 -13.87
N THR A 27 -17.48 10.11 -13.79
CA THR A 27 -16.03 9.89 -13.73
C THR A 27 -15.34 9.95 -15.09
N ALA A 28 -14.04 10.23 -15.04
CA ALA A 28 -13.08 10.04 -16.12
C ALA A 28 -11.79 9.44 -15.52
N CYS A 29 -10.95 8.81 -16.33
CA CYS A 29 -9.74 8.14 -15.85
C CYS A 29 -8.52 8.48 -16.69
N PHE A 30 -7.59 9.22 -16.10
CA PHE A 30 -6.37 9.70 -16.77
C PHE A 30 -5.14 8.99 -16.20
N ASN A 31 -4.10 8.92 -17.02
CA ASN A 31 -2.81 8.42 -16.63
C ASN A 31 -2.17 9.34 -15.59
N GLY A 32 -1.88 8.81 -14.41
CA GLY A 32 -1.24 9.55 -13.33
C GLY A 32 0.27 9.33 -13.23
N LEU A 33 0.88 8.59 -14.15
CA LEU A 33 2.30 8.24 -14.12
C LEU A 33 2.92 8.29 -15.51
N GLU A 34 3.92 9.16 -15.70
CA GLU A 34 4.72 9.16 -16.92
C GLU A 34 5.78 8.06 -16.84
N SER A 35 5.75 7.12 -17.81
CA SER A 35 6.70 6.02 -17.89
C SER A 35 6.74 5.44 -19.30
N ASP A 36 7.90 4.91 -19.69
CA ASP A 36 8.08 4.15 -20.94
C ASP A 36 7.30 2.84 -20.92
N ALA A 37 7.30 2.16 -19.76
CA ALA A 37 6.52 0.94 -19.55
C ALA A 37 5.06 1.31 -19.27
N THR A 38 4.14 0.71 -20.02
CA THR A 38 2.72 1.09 -19.97
C THR A 38 1.79 -0.09 -20.23
N ALA A 39 0.62 -0.09 -19.61
CA ALA A 39 -0.49 -1.00 -19.93
C ALA A 39 -1.54 -0.31 -20.81
N ILE A 40 -2.04 -1.01 -21.83
CA ILE A 40 -3.16 -0.54 -22.67
C ILE A 40 -4.47 -0.83 -21.92
N VAL A 41 -5.09 0.20 -21.36
CA VAL A 41 -6.33 0.06 -20.59
C VAL A 41 -7.50 0.69 -21.35
N GLY A 42 -7.49 2.01 -21.57
CA GLY A 42 -8.55 2.68 -22.31
C GLY A 42 -8.70 2.13 -23.73
N GLY A 43 -7.57 1.76 -24.37
CA GLY A 43 -7.58 1.12 -25.69
C GLY A 43 -8.31 -0.24 -25.73
N GLN A 44 -8.41 -0.94 -24.60
CA GLN A 44 -9.20 -2.17 -24.46
C GLN A 44 -10.63 -1.86 -24.01
N LEU A 45 -10.82 -0.97 -23.02
CA LEU A 45 -12.14 -0.58 -22.54
C LEU A 45 -13.01 0.04 -23.64
N ARG A 46 -12.41 0.69 -24.64
CA ARG A 46 -13.13 1.32 -25.76
C ARG A 46 -14.12 0.39 -26.48
N TYR A 47 -13.87 -0.92 -26.48
CA TYR A 47 -14.77 -1.89 -27.11
C TYR A 47 -16.12 -1.99 -26.42
N PHE A 48 -16.25 -1.53 -25.16
CA PHE A 48 -17.54 -1.40 -24.49
C PHE A 48 -18.50 -0.44 -25.22
N GLY A 49 -17.96 0.54 -25.96
CA GLY A 49 -18.75 1.47 -26.77
C GLY A 49 -19.38 0.84 -28.01
N ASP A 50 -19.14 -0.45 -28.28
CA ASP A 50 -19.76 -1.23 -29.37
C ASP A 50 -19.72 -0.55 -30.75
N GLY A 51 -18.57 0.07 -31.07
CA GLY A 51 -18.36 0.76 -32.35
C GLY A 51 -18.73 2.25 -32.33
N HIS A 52 -19.31 2.75 -31.24
CA HIS A 52 -19.69 4.16 -31.08
C HIS A 52 -18.64 5.00 -30.33
N GLN A 53 -17.57 4.38 -29.84
CA GLN A 53 -16.44 5.09 -29.22
C GLN A 53 -15.74 6.04 -30.21
N SER A 54 -15.26 7.19 -29.72
CA SER A 54 -14.44 8.12 -30.51
C SER A 54 -13.07 8.33 -29.88
N SER A 55 -12.03 8.45 -30.70
CA SER A 55 -10.68 8.77 -30.23
C SER A 55 -10.41 10.27 -30.31
N LYS A 56 -9.68 10.81 -29.34
CA LYS A 56 -9.10 12.16 -29.41
C LYS A 56 -7.61 12.08 -29.09
N VAL A 57 -6.81 12.88 -29.77
CA VAL A 57 -5.41 13.09 -29.42
C VAL A 57 -5.27 14.53 -28.93
N LEU A 58 -4.72 14.69 -27.73
CA LEU A 58 -4.39 15.97 -27.10
C LEU A 58 -2.90 15.97 -26.79
N GLY A 59 -2.11 16.77 -27.52
CA GLY A 59 -0.65 16.65 -27.47
C GLY A 59 -0.21 15.27 -27.93
N GLU A 60 0.56 14.58 -27.09
CA GLU A 60 1.02 13.20 -27.33
C GLU A 60 0.09 12.14 -26.71
N GLN A 61 -0.94 12.56 -25.97
CA GLN A 61 -1.84 11.68 -25.25
C GLN A 61 -3.05 11.31 -26.11
N ARG A 62 -3.30 10.01 -26.27
CA ARG A 62 -4.53 9.50 -26.88
C ARG A 62 -5.55 9.17 -25.80
N LEU A 63 -6.75 9.70 -25.99
CA LEU A 63 -7.93 9.45 -25.17
C LEU A 63 -9.02 8.73 -25.97
N TRP A 64 -9.85 7.97 -25.26
CA TRP A 64 -11.08 7.37 -25.74
C TRP A 64 -12.28 8.02 -25.04
N ARG A 65 -13.29 8.35 -25.83
CA ARG A 65 -14.62 8.78 -25.36
C ARG A 65 -15.58 7.64 -25.65
N ILE A 66 -16.05 6.97 -24.60
CA ILE A 66 -16.88 5.78 -24.67
C ILE A 66 -18.32 6.19 -24.31
N PRO A 67 -19.30 6.08 -25.22
CA PRO A 67 -20.68 6.37 -24.91
C PRO A 67 -21.21 5.45 -23.81
N VAL A 68 -21.83 6.04 -22.79
CA VAL A 68 -22.45 5.36 -21.65
C VAL A 68 -23.76 6.07 -21.30
N MET A 69 -24.57 5.51 -20.39
CA MET A 69 -25.92 6.01 -20.14
C MET A 69 -25.98 7.47 -19.64
N ASP A 70 -25.01 7.92 -18.86
CA ASP A 70 -24.96 9.30 -18.34
C ASP A 70 -24.22 10.28 -19.27
N GLY A 71 -23.71 9.82 -20.41
CA GLY A 71 -22.98 10.63 -21.38
C GLY A 71 -21.78 9.88 -21.95
N GLU A 72 -20.57 10.28 -21.53
CA GLU A 72 -19.32 9.72 -22.03
C GLU A 72 -18.36 9.41 -20.87
N PHE A 73 -17.81 8.20 -20.88
CA PHE A 73 -16.64 7.87 -20.08
C PHE A 73 -15.37 8.22 -20.85
N VAL A 74 -14.58 9.15 -20.32
CA VAL A 74 -13.32 9.59 -20.92
C VAL A 74 -12.16 8.87 -20.24
N VAL A 75 -11.30 8.22 -21.03
CA VAL A 75 -10.16 7.44 -20.51
C VAL A 75 -8.93 7.52 -21.39
N ASP A 76 -7.75 7.63 -20.78
CA ASP A 76 -6.47 7.54 -21.50
C ASP A 76 -6.24 6.15 -22.10
N GLU A 77 -5.63 6.09 -23.28
CA GLU A 77 -5.35 4.83 -23.95
C GLU A 77 -4.43 3.92 -23.12
N ARG A 78 -3.42 4.52 -22.49
CA ARG A 78 -2.33 3.83 -21.79
C ARG A 78 -2.10 4.43 -20.42
N PHE A 79 -1.71 3.58 -19.47
CA PHE A 79 -1.35 3.96 -18.11
C PHE A 79 0.08 3.54 -17.83
N GLY A 80 0.86 4.44 -17.23
CA GLY A 80 2.25 4.21 -16.85
C GLY A 80 2.40 3.11 -15.81
N ILE A 81 3.50 2.38 -15.92
CA ILE A 81 3.95 1.35 -14.99
C ILE A 81 5.42 1.62 -14.71
N GLN A 82 5.83 1.53 -13.45
CA GLN A 82 7.22 1.57 -13.07
C GLN A 82 7.51 0.53 -11.99
N ASP A 83 8.80 0.25 -11.78
CA ASP A 83 9.24 -0.46 -10.59
C ASP A 83 8.99 0.41 -9.36
N ALA A 84 8.59 -0.24 -8.26
CA ALA A 84 8.15 0.43 -7.06
C ALA A 84 8.51 -0.38 -5.81
N VAL A 85 8.32 0.23 -4.64
CA VAL A 85 8.65 -0.38 -3.34
C VAL A 85 7.37 -0.78 -2.63
N GLY A 86 7.17 -2.08 -2.43
CA GLY A 86 6.05 -2.61 -1.65
C GLY A 86 6.50 -3.18 -0.30
N GLY A 87 5.66 -3.07 0.72
CA GLY A 87 5.87 -3.75 2.00
C GLY A 87 6.75 -3.03 3.02
N GLY A 88 7.07 -1.74 2.83
CA GLY A 88 7.61 -0.92 3.90
C GLY A 88 6.64 -0.92 5.08
N ASN A 89 7.13 -1.02 6.31
CA ASN A 89 6.21 -1.19 7.44
C ASN A 89 6.77 -0.68 8.77
N ILE A 90 5.84 -0.40 9.69
CA ILE A 90 6.14 -0.18 11.11
C ILE A 90 5.19 -1.00 11.99
N LEU A 91 5.71 -1.45 13.13
CA LEU A 91 4.97 -2.12 14.19
C LEU A 91 4.80 -1.18 15.38
N ILE A 92 3.58 -1.09 15.89
CA ILE A 92 3.20 -0.25 17.04
C ILE A 92 2.77 -1.18 18.17
N LEU A 93 3.58 -1.26 19.22
CA LEU A 93 3.35 -2.14 20.36
C LEU A 93 2.90 -1.30 21.55
N GLY A 94 1.65 -1.47 21.97
CA GLY A 94 1.03 -0.64 23.01
C GLY A 94 0.37 -1.44 24.13
N LYS A 95 0.08 -0.72 25.21
CA LYS A 95 -0.41 -1.31 26.46
C LYS A 95 -1.81 -1.95 26.35
N ASP A 96 -2.64 -1.44 25.44
CA ASP A 96 -3.99 -1.91 25.20
C ASP A 96 -4.45 -1.51 23.78
N GLN A 97 -5.50 -2.18 23.30
CA GLN A 97 -6.00 -1.99 21.93
C GLN A 97 -6.43 -0.54 21.64
N LYS A 98 -7.06 0.13 22.61
CA LYS A 98 -7.60 1.49 22.40
C LYS A 98 -6.47 2.49 22.18
N ILE A 99 -5.39 2.38 22.95
CA ILE A 99 -4.22 3.25 22.82
C ILE A 99 -3.44 2.94 21.55
N THR A 100 -3.18 1.65 21.26
CA THR A 100 -2.45 1.26 20.05
C THR A 100 -3.18 1.71 18.80
N LEU A 101 -4.51 1.55 18.75
CA LEU A 101 -5.31 1.99 17.59
C LEU A 101 -5.32 3.51 17.44
N ARG A 102 -5.33 4.28 18.54
CA ARG A 102 -5.23 5.75 18.49
C ARG A 102 -3.88 6.20 17.93
N ALA A 103 -2.79 5.57 18.35
CA ALA A 103 -1.46 5.84 17.80
C ALA A 103 -1.36 5.47 16.32
N ALA A 104 -1.86 4.28 15.94
CA ALA A 104 -1.90 3.85 14.54
C ALA A 104 -2.73 4.81 13.68
N THR A 105 -3.89 5.25 14.15
CA THR A 105 -4.74 6.23 13.45
C THR A 105 -4.03 7.58 13.28
N ALA A 106 -3.28 8.02 14.29
CA ALA A 106 -2.50 9.25 14.19
C ALA A 106 -1.37 9.11 13.16
N ALA A 107 -0.70 7.95 13.13
CA ALA A 107 0.33 7.63 12.16
C ALA A 107 -0.21 7.55 10.73
N THR A 108 -1.30 6.81 10.49
CA THR A 108 -1.90 6.72 9.15
C THR A 108 -2.42 8.07 8.66
N LYS A 109 -2.91 8.93 9.56
CA LYS A 109 -3.27 10.32 9.21
C LYS A 109 -2.05 11.11 8.75
N ALA A 110 -0.95 11.07 9.49
CA ALA A 110 0.28 11.80 9.13
C ALA A 110 0.89 11.27 7.82
N MET A 111 0.92 9.95 7.63
CA MET A 111 1.43 9.32 6.41
C MET A 111 0.64 9.68 5.15
N ARG A 112 -0.67 9.93 5.27
CA ARG A 112 -1.53 10.31 4.12
C ARG A 112 -1.24 11.70 3.54
N GLU A 113 -0.42 12.50 4.23
CA GLU A 113 0.07 13.78 3.72
C GLU A 113 1.36 13.61 2.90
N ILE A 114 1.90 12.39 2.81
CA ILE A 114 3.06 12.05 1.98
C ILE A 114 2.56 11.63 0.61
N ASP A 115 3.11 12.25 -0.43
CA ASP A 115 2.81 11.91 -1.83
C ASP A 115 3.40 10.54 -2.20
N ASP A 116 2.94 9.98 -3.31
CA ASP A 116 3.49 8.77 -3.94
C ASP A 116 3.45 7.48 -3.12
N ILE A 117 2.74 7.47 -2.00
CA ILE A 117 2.50 6.28 -1.18
C ILE A 117 1.02 5.91 -1.09
N ILE A 118 0.76 4.65 -0.73
CA ILE A 118 -0.53 4.20 -0.24
C ILE A 118 -0.36 3.37 1.03
N LEU A 119 -1.44 3.27 1.81
CA LEU A 119 -1.56 2.36 2.93
C LEU A 119 -2.62 1.31 2.56
N PRO A 120 -2.24 0.15 1.99
CA PRO A 120 -3.16 -0.71 1.23
C PRO A 120 -4.17 -1.48 2.10
N PHE A 121 -3.95 -1.55 3.41
CA PHE A 121 -4.82 -2.27 4.33
C PHE A 121 -6.03 -1.45 4.79
N PRO A 122 -7.07 -2.06 5.39
CA PRO A 122 -8.27 -1.35 5.83
C PRO A 122 -7.95 -0.15 6.73
N ASN A 123 -8.27 1.05 6.23
CA ASN A 123 -7.93 2.32 6.85
C ASN A 123 -6.43 2.50 7.20
N GLY A 124 -5.55 1.79 6.48
CA GLY A 124 -4.10 1.80 6.64
C GLY A 124 -3.55 0.99 7.81
N VAL A 125 -4.35 0.16 8.49
CA VAL A 125 -3.91 -0.56 9.69
C VAL A 125 -4.09 -2.08 9.54
N VAL A 126 -3.07 -2.82 9.91
CA VAL A 126 -3.02 -4.29 9.94
C VAL A 126 -3.12 -4.76 11.38
N ARG A 127 -4.08 -5.66 11.63
CA ARG A 127 -4.25 -6.30 12.93
C ARG A 127 -3.78 -7.75 12.99
N SER A 128 -3.56 -8.38 11.83
CA SER A 128 -3.31 -9.81 11.74
C SER A 128 -1.83 -10.14 11.91
N GLY A 129 -0.94 -9.38 11.27
CA GLY A 129 0.50 -9.67 11.19
C GLY A 129 0.78 -11.03 10.56
N SER A 130 1.51 -11.08 9.44
CA SER A 130 1.85 -12.36 8.80
C SER A 130 3.34 -12.67 8.90
N LYS A 131 3.64 -13.97 8.93
CA LYS A 131 4.98 -14.50 8.65
C LYS A 131 4.94 -15.39 7.42
N VAL A 132 6.08 -15.51 6.75
CA VAL A 132 6.24 -16.43 5.62
C VAL A 132 6.17 -17.88 6.11
N GLY A 133 5.46 -18.71 5.36
CA GLY A 133 5.26 -20.11 5.65
C GLY A 133 4.19 -20.37 6.71
N SER A 134 3.95 -21.66 6.96
CA SER A 134 2.95 -22.14 7.90
C SER A 134 3.28 -23.57 8.34
N LYS A 135 2.81 -23.95 9.54
CA LYS A 135 2.79 -25.36 9.95
C LYS A 135 1.87 -26.19 9.04
N TYR A 136 0.89 -25.57 8.41
CA TYR A 136 0.01 -26.18 7.41
C TYR A 136 0.58 -25.98 6.01
N LYS A 137 1.11 -27.06 5.40
CA LYS A 137 1.88 -27.02 4.14
C LYS A 137 1.19 -26.34 2.95
N ALA A 138 -0.14 -26.28 2.93
CA ALA A 138 -0.91 -25.64 1.87
C ALA A 138 -0.92 -24.10 1.95
N LEU A 139 -0.47 -23.51 3.06
CA LEU A 139 -0.52 -22.07 3.30
C LEU A 139 0.85 -21.41 3.11
N ILE A 140 0.88 -20.38 2.27
CA ILE A 140 2.10 -19.59 1.95
C ILE A 140 2.45 -18.62 3.09
N ALA A 141 1.46 -18.22 3.89
CA ALA A 141 1.63 -17.34 5.05
C ALA A 141 0.77 -17.80 6.22
N SER A 142 1.18 -17.43 7.43
CA SER A 142 0.44 -17.69 8.67
C SER A 142 0.58 -16.52 9.65
N SER A 143 -0.14 -16.59 10.77
CA SER A 143 -0.05 -15.58 11.83
C SER A 143 1.39 -15.40 12.31
N ASN A 144 1.82 -14.17 12.51
CA ASN A 144 3.09 -13.86 13.15
C ASN A 144 2.95 -14.04 14.69
N ASP A 145 3.06 -15.28 15.11
CA ASP A 145 2.97 -15.75 16.50
C ASP A 145 3.97 -15.07 17.43
N ALA A 146 5.15 -14.67 16.94
CA ALA A 146 6.13 -13.91 17.73
C ALA A 146 5.57 -12.58 18.24
N TYR A 147 4.68 -11.94 17.49
CA TYR A 147 4.04 -10.66 17.85
C TYR A 147 2.61 -10.81 18.35
N CYS A 148 2.14 -12.02 18.67
CA CYS A 148 0.79 -12.26 19.20
C CYS A 148 0.78 -12.13 20.74
N PRO A 149 0.12 -11.11 21.34
CA PRO A 149 0.14 -10.93 22.79
C PRO A 149 -0.48 -12.09 23.57
N THR A 150 -1.45 -12.78 22.98
CA THR A 150 -2.11 -13.97 23.55
C THR A 150 -1.22 -15.20 23.62
N LEU A 151 -0.13 -15.22 22.84
CA LEU A 151 0.82 -16.34 22.80
C LEU A 151 2.09 -16.06 23.60
N ARG A 152 2.24 -14.88 24.22
CA ARG A 152 3.46 -14.46 24.93
C ARG A 152 3.95 -15.49 25.97
N ALA A 153 3.03 -16.14 26.69
CA ALA A 153 3.36 -17.15 27.70
C ALA A 153 3.53 -18.58 27.14
N VAL A 154 3.21 -18.77 25.86
CA VAL A 154 3.18 -20.09 25.19
C VAL A 154 4.36 -20.27 24.25
N THR A 155 4.80 -19.21 23.57
CA THR A 155 5.93 -19.25 22.65
C THR A 155 7.21 -18.75 23.33
N SER A 156 8.28 -19.54 23.23
CA SER A 156 9.62 -19.14 23.67
C SER A 156 10.24 -18.04 22.80
N GLU A 157 9.68 -17.77 21.63
CA GLU A 157 10.17 -16.80 20.64
C GLU A 157 9.34 -15.52 20.62
N SER A 158 8.60 -15.22 21.70
CA SER A 158 7.77 -14.01 21.74
C SER A 158 8.64 -12.76 21.69
N LEU A 159 8.31 -11.88 20.74
CA LEU A 159 8.84 -10.53 20.60
C LEU A 159 7.90 -9.47 21.23
N VAL A 160 6.89 -9.90 21.99
CA VAL A 160 5.95 -9.00 22.69
C VAL A 160 6.50 -8.68 24.09
N PRO A 161 6.92 -7.43 24.37
CA PRO A 161 7.43 -7.06 25.68
C PRO A 161 6.37 -7.18 26.79
N GLU A 162 6.84 -7.21 28.04
CA GLU A 162 5.96 -7.08 29.19
C GLU A 162 5.16 -5.77 29.14
N GLY A 163 3.89 -5.84 29.55
CA GLY A 163 2.99 -4.69 29.53
C GLY A 163 2.46 -4.28 28.15
N VAL A 164 2.81 -4.99 27.07
CA VAL A 164 2.18 -4.86 25.75
C VAL A 164 1.03 -5.87 25.63
N ASN A 165 -0.16 -5.40 25.27
CA ASN A 165 -1.34 -6.25 25.05
C ASN A 165 -1.99 -6.03 23.68
N CYS A 166 -1.42 -5.17 22.83
CA CYS A 166 -1.86 -5.00 21.46
C CYS A 166 -0.68 -4.59 20.58
N VAL A 167 -0.50 -5.32 19.48
CA VAL A 167 0.41 -4.97 18.38
C VAL A 167 -0.44 -4.66 17.16
N LEU A 168 -0.14 -3.54 16.50
CA LEU A 168 -0.69 -3.18 15.21
C LEU A 168 0.45 -2.89 14.25
N GLU A 169 0.19 -3.10 12.97
CA GLU A 169 1.16 -2.86 11.90
C GLU A 169 0.57 -1.85 10.93
N ILE A 170 1.43 -1.04 10.32
CA ILE A 170 1.09 -0.21 9.16
C ILE A 170 2.03 -0.62 8.05
N VAL A 171 1.46 -0.99 6.90
CA VAL A 171 2.19 -1.34 5.68
C VAL A 171 2.02 -0.19 4.68
N ILE A 172 3.10 0.08 3.94
CA ILE A 172 3.29 1.20 3.04
C ILE A 172 3.83 0.64 1.74
N ASP A 173 3.14 0.94 0.64
CA ASP A 173 3.66 0.76 -0.71
C ASP A 173 3.87 2.15 -1.31
N GLY A 174 4.97 2.38 -2.01
CA GLY A 174 5.31 3.67 -2.58
C GLY A 174 6.03 3.57 -3.92
N LEU A 175 5.97 4.63 -4.71
CA LEU A 175 6.61 4.68 -6.03
C LEU A 175 8.13 4.58 -5.96
N ASN A 176 8.74 5.01 -4.86
CA ASN A 176 10.19 4.95 -4.64
C ASN A 176 10.52 4.74 -3.14
N GLU A 177 11.78 4.40 -2.86
CA GLU A 177 12.26 4.11 -1.51
C GLU A 177 12.18 5.33 -0.58
N GLU A 178 12.47 6.52 -1.09
CA GLU A 178 12.47 7.78 -0.35
C GLU A 178 11.08 8.11 0.20
N ALA A 179 10.03 8.03 -0.62
CA ALA A 179 8.65 8.26 -0.22
C ALA A 179 8.20 7.27 0.86
N VAL A 180 8.60 5.99 0.75
CA VAL A 180 8.31 4.98 1.78
C VAL A 180 9.06 5.29 3.08
N ALA A 181 10.34 5.67 3.00
CA ALA A 181 11.14 6.05 4.16
C ALA A 181 10.55 7.28 4.88
N ASP A 182 10.11 8.29 4.13
CA ASP A 182 9.46 9.47 4.68
C ASP A 182 8.13 9.16 5.34
N ALA A 183 7.29 8.32 4.71
CA ALA A 183 6.06 7.83 5.32
C ALA A 183 6.35 7.07 6.63
N MET A 184 7.35 6.19 6.65
CA MET A 184 7.78 5.51 7.88
C MET A 184 8.20 6.51 8.95
N ARG A 185 9.02 7.51 8.60
CA ARG A 185 9.50 8.55 9.52
C ARG A 185 8.35 9.31 10.18
N VAL A 186 7.47 9.94 9.39
CA VAL A 186 6.34 10.73 9.93
C VAL A 186 5.38 9.84 10.73
N GLY A 187 5.22 8.59 10.29
CA GLY A 187 4.46 7.56 10.99
C GLY A 187 5.00 7.23 12.37
N LEU A 188 6.29 7.00 12.50
CA LEU A 188 6.97 6.71 13.77
C LEU A 188 6.80 7.87 14.76
N HIS A 189 7.07 9.10 14.30
CA HIS A 189 6.89 10.30 15.14
C HIS A 189 5.44 10.48 15.59
N ALA A 190 4.48 10.28 14.69
CA ALA A 190 3.06 10.38 15.01
C ALA A 190 2.55 9.25 15.92
N ALA A 191 3.11 8.04 15.79
CA ALA A 191 2.77 6.89 16.63
C ALA A 191 3.37 6.98 18.05
N ALA A 192 4.46 7.73 18.25
CA ALA A 192 5.11 7.91 19.54
C ALA A 192 4.22 8.68 20.54
N LYS A 193 3.27 7.97 21.15
CA LYS A 193 2.26 8.51 22.08
C LYS A 193 2.30 7.79 23.44
N PRO A 194 1.79 8.43 24.52
CA PRO A 194 1.73 7.79 25.84
C PRO A 194 1.01 6.44 25.80
N GLY A 195 1.67 5.41 26.36
CA GLY A 195 1.16 4.05 26.39
C GLY A 195 1.57 3.18 25.20
N ILE A 196 2.23 3.75 24.18
CA ILE A 196 3.04 2.98 23.24
C ILE A 196 4.36 2.65 23.93
N LYS A 197 4.69 1.36 23.94
CA LYS A 197 5.86 0.81 24.64
C LYS A 197 7.04 0.63 23.72
N GLN A 198 6.78 0.30 22.47
CA GLN A 198 7.81 0.08 21.47
C GLN A 198 7.27 0.38 20.08
N LEU A 199 8.14 0.95 19.25
CA LEU A 199 8.00 1.01 17.81
C LEU A 199 9.06 0.08 17.21
N SER A 200 8.68 -0.70 16.22
CA SER A 200 9.56 -1.67 15.55
C SER A 200 9.22 -1.74 14.07
N ALA A 201 9.85 -2.67 13.34
CA ALA A 201 9.50 -3.02 11.98
C ALA A 201 9.58 -4.55 11.81
N GLY A 202 8.66 -5.08 11.01
CA GLY A 202 8.70 -6.46 10.53
C GLY A 202 9.75 -6.61 9.44
N ASN A 203 10.52 -7.69 9.52
CA ASN A 203 11.46 -8.11 8.48
C ASN A 203 11.43 -9.64 8.37
N TYR A 204 12.01 -10.16 7.28
CA TYR A 204 12.05 -11.58 7.00
C TYR A 204 13.49 -12.11 6.94
N GLY A 205 14.37 -11.64 7.84
CA GLY A 205 15.75 -12.10 7.93
C GLY A 205 16.74 -11.44 6.96
N GLY A 206 16.27 -10.52 6.11
CA GLY A 206 17.12 -9.76 5.17
C GLY A 206 17.37 -10.44 3.82
N ASP A 207 16.89 -11.67 3.63
CA ASP A 207 17.15 -12.44 2.40
C ASP A 207 16.01 -12.38 1.37
N LEU A 208 14.87 -11.80 1.74
CA LEU A 208 13.63 -11.81 0.93
C LEU A 208 13.32 -10.49 0.23
N GLY A 209 13.71 -9.36 0.83
CA GLY A 209 13.40 -8.02 0.30
C GLY A 209 14.65 -7.37 -0.29
N GLN A 210 14.50 -6.67 -1.41
CA GLN A 210 15.60 -5.90 -2.03
C GLN A 210 15.95 -4.63 -1.22
N TYR A 211 14.96 -4.06 -0.51
CA TYR A 211 15.09 -2.80 0.20
C TYR A 211 15.15 -3.01 1.71
N HIS A 212 16.14 -2.40 2.38
CA HIS A 212 16.35 -2.50 3.82
C HIS A 212 16.23 -1.14 4.50
N LEU A 213 15.00 -0.84 4.92
CA LEU A 213 14.63 0.41 5.57
C LEU A 213 14.91 0.37 7.08
N HIS A 214 16.13 0.73 7.47
CA HIS A 214 16.55 0.73 8.87
C HIS A 214 16.00 1.93 9.65
N LEU A 215 15.19 1.68 10.68
CA LEU A 215 14.50 2.73 11.46
C LEU A 215 15.44 3.81 12.04
N HIS A 216 16.61 3.43 12.56
CA HIS A 216 17.56 4.39 13.13
C HIS A 216 18.07 5.38 12.07
N LYS A 217 18.40 4.90 10.87
CA LYS A 217 18.84 5.76 9.74
C LYS A 217 17.74 6.70 9.27
N ILE A 218 16.50 6.18 9.18
CA ILE A 218 15.32 6.98 8.80
C ILE A 218 15.10 8.14 9.77
N LEU A 219 15.35 7.92 11.06
CA LEU A 219 15.20 8.96 12.08
C LEU A 219 16.40 9.92 12.11
N GLU A 220 17.62 9.45 11.85
CA GLU A 220 18.84 10.27 11.82
C GLU A 220 18.87 11.25 10.64
N ALA A 221 18.40 10.84 9.45
CA ALA A 221 18.37 11.68 8.25
C ALA A 221 17.58 13.00 8.40
N SER A 222 16.80 13.14 9.48
CA SER A 222 16.05 14.36 9.80
C SER A 222 16.83 15.44 10.55
N GLN A 223 18.06 15.17 11.01
CA GLN A 223 18.86 16.15 11.76
C GLN A 223 19.67 17.10 10.87
N ASP A 224 19.76 16.82 9.56
CA ASP A 224 20.57 17.57 8.60
C ASP A 224 19.74 18.44 7.63
N SER A 225 18.45 18.66 7.91
CA SER A 225 17.51 19.46 7.11
C SER A 225 16.80 20.54 7.92
#